data_AF-C5RCD5-F1
#
_entry.id   AF-C5RCD5-F1
#
_cell.length_a   1.000
_cell.length_b   1.000
_cell.length_c   1.000
_cell.angle_alpha   90.00
_cell.angle_beta   90.00
_cell.angle_gamma   90.00
#
_symmetry.space_group_name_H-M   'P 1'
#
loop_
_entity.id
_entity.type
_entity.pdbx_description
1 polymer ?
#
loop_
_entity_poly.entity_id
_entity_poly.type
_entity_poly.pdbx_seq_one_letter_code
_entity_poly.pdbx_strand_id
1 'polypeptide(L)' 'MDEYGEANMGLELADDFLWGGAIAAHQAEGAWNQDGKGVSIADILTAGTNYKHREIIDGVIEGLNISLCP' A
#
# COMPACT_ATOMS: atom_id res chain seq x y z
N MET A 1 -35.69 -0.18 -17.38
CA MET A 1 -35.73 0.79 -18.50
C MET A 1 -35.76 2.16 -17.87
N ASP A 2 -34.83 3.03 -18.24
CA ASP A 2 -34.97 4.45 -17.90
C ASP A 2 -36.10 5.09 -18.72
N GLU A 3 -36.37 6.37 -18.45
CA GLU A 3 -37.38 7.17 -19.15
C GLU A 3 -37.16 7.30 -20.68
N TYR A 4 -36.01 6.86 -21.21
CA TYR A 4 -35.69 6.85 -22.64
C TYR A 4 -35.78 5.46 -23.28
N GLY A 5 -36.20 4.44 -22.53
CA GLY A 5 -36.39 3.09 -23.04
C GLY A 5 -35.09 2.28 -23.15
N GLU A 6 -33.97 2.76 -22.58
CA GLU A 6 -32.73 2.00 -22.57
C GLU A 6 -32.72 1.03 -21.37
N ALA A 7 -32.34 -0.22 -21.65
CA ALA A 7 -32.02 -1.16 -20.60
C ALA A 7 -30.73 -0.68 -19.93
N ASN A 8 -30.88 0.00 -18.79
CA ASN A 8 -29.78 0.15 -17.85
C ASN A 8 -29.43 -1.24 -17.33
N MET A 9 -28.63 -1.97 -18.09
CA MET A 9 -27.82 -3.05 -17.54
C MET A 9 -26.70 -2.38 -16.76
N GLY A 10 -27.07 -1.75 -15.64
CA GLY A 10 -26.08 -1.35 -14.64
C GLY A 10 -25.24 -2.58 -14.32
N LEU A 11 -23.94 -2.38 -14.15
CA LEU A 11 -23.05 -3.44 -13.67
C LEU A 11 -23.50 -3.84 -12.26
N GLU A 12 -24.38 -4.84 -12.18
CA GLU A 12 -24.74 -5.50 -10.93
C GLU A 12 -23.68 -6.53 -10.60
N LEU A 13 -23.15 -6.44 -9.38
CA LEU A 13 -22.24 -7.43 -8.85
C LEU A 13 -23.02 -8.57 -8.23
N ALA A 14 -22.42 -9.76 -8.17
CA ALA A 14 -23.04 -10.92 -7.55
C ALA A 14 -23.46 -10.62 -6.10
N ASP A 15 -24.54 -11.25 -5.64
CA ASP A 15 -25.08 -11.05 -4.30
C ASP A 15 -24.08 -11.36 -3.17
N ASP A 16 -23.08 -12.19 -3.45
CA ASP A 16 -22.01 -12.60 -2.55
C ASP A 16 -20.67 -11.86 -2.79
N PHE A 17 -20.68 -10.81 -3.59
CA PHE A 17 -19.48 -10.04 -3.88
C PHE A 17 -18.94 -9.34 -2.62
N LEU A 18 -17.70 -9.64 -2.26
CA LEU A 18 -17.03 -9.05 -1.10
C LEU A 18 -16.33 -7.74 -1.47
N TRP A 19 -16.82 -6.63 -0.92
CA TRP A 19 -16.14 -5.34 -0.96
C TRP A 19 -15.36 -5.10 0.33
N GLY A 20 -14.11 -4.69 0.20
CA GLY A 20 -13.26 -4.35 1.32
C GLY A 20 -12.03 -3.57 0.89
N GLY A 21 -11.35 -2.95 1.86
CA GLY A 21 -10.05 -2.33 1.68
C GLY A 21 -8.94 -3.22 2.23
N ALA A 22 -7.71 -3.07 1.73
CA ALA A 22 -6.52 -3.73 2.23
C ALA A 22 -5.40 -2.72 2.49
N ILE A 23 -4.67 -2.91 3.58
CA ILE A 23 -3.43 -2.17 3.91
C ILE A 23 -2.29 -3.17 4.11
N ALA A 24 -1.05 -2.73 3.87
CA ALA A 24 0.13 -3.55 4.17
C ALA A 24 0.81 -3.07 5.47
N ALA A 25 1.30 -4.03 6.25
CA ALA A 25 2.01 -3.84 7.51
C ALA A 25 3.03 -2.69 7.49
N HIS A 26 3.96 -2.71 6.54
CA HIS A 26 5.02 -1.69 6.41
C HIS A 26 4.50 -0.26 6.14
N GLN A 27 3.24 -0.09 5.72
CA GLN A 27 2.64 1.20 5.42
C GLN A 27 1.89 1.79 6.63
N ALA A 28 1.64 1.00 7.67
CA ALA A 28 0.74 1.38 8.76
C ALA A 28 1.26 1.05 10.17
N GLU A 29 2.12 0.05 10.34
CA GLU A 29 2.51 -0.44 11.68
C GLU A 29 3.54 0.44 12.39
N GLY A 30 4.46 1.10 11.66
CA GLY A 30 5.57 1.83 12.28
C GLY A 30 6.53 0.90 13.04
N ALA A 31 7.09 1.37 14.17
CA ALA A 31 7.83 0.58 15.16
C ALA A 31 8.85 -0.41 14.56
N TRP A 32 9.56 0.02 13.49
CA TRP A 32 10.32 -0.90 12.65
C TRP A 32 11.46 -1.63 13.38
N ASN A 33 11.94 -1.06 14.49
CA ASN A 33 13.05 -1.53 15.31
C ASN A 33 12.65 -1.89 16.76
N GLN A 34 11.35 -1.99 17.07
CA GLN A 34 10.89 -2.28 18.43
C GLN A 34 10.66 -3.78 18.65
N ASP A 35 10.67 -4.19 19.92
CA ASP A 35 10.30 -5.54 20.39
C ASP A 35 11.01 -6.71 19.66
N GLY A 36 12.23 -6.46 19.19
CA GLY A 36 13.04 -7.47 18.50
C GLY A 36 12.62 -7.75 17.06
N LYS A 37 11.80 -6.88 16.44
CA LYS A 37 11.51 -6.96 15.00
C LYS A 37 12.81 -6.87 14.20
N GLY A 38 13.05 -7.87 13.35
CA GLY A 38 14.18 -7.90 12.44
C GLY A 38 14.00 -6.98 11.24
N VAL A 39 15.12 -6.54 10.66
CA VAL A 39 15.14 -5.70 9.45
C VAL A 39 14.56 -6.47 8.27
N SER A 40 13.62 -5.83 7.57
CA SER A 40 13.03 -6.29 6.31
C SER A 40 13.55 -5.47 5.12
N ILE A 41 13.33 -5.97 3.90
CA ILE A 41 13.67 -5.25 2.67
C ILE A 41 12.96 -3.89 2.62
N ALA A 42 11.74 -3.79 3.16
CA ALA A 42 10.99 -2.55 3.20
C ALA A 42 11.66 -1.48 4.09
N ASP A 43 12.40 -1.89 5.12
CA ASP A 43 13.09 -0.95 6.01
C ASP A 43 14.32 -0.32 5.33
N ILE A 44 14.92 -1.02 4.38
CA ILE A 44 16.17 -0.61 3.69
C ILE A 44 15.96 -0.13 2.24
N LEU A 45 14.70 -0.05 1.79
CA LEU A 45 14.35 0.43 0.46
C LEU A 45 14.16 1.96 0.49
N THR A 46 14.75 2.67 -0.46
CA THR A 46 14.58 4.12 -0.56
C THR A 46 13.18 4.50 -1.09
N ALA A 47 12.71 5.68 -0.70
CA ALA A 47 11.52 6.28 -1.29
C ALA A 47 11.76 6.62 -2.77
N GLY A 48 10.96 6.03 -3.65
CA GLY A 48 11.00 6.27 -5.09
C GLY A 48 10.00 7.33 -5.51
N THR A 49 10.26 7.98 -6.64
CA THR A 49 9.31 8.87 -7.31
C THR A 49 9.19 8.47 -8.78
N ASN A 50 8.29 9.10 -9.51
CA ASN A 50 8.14 8.89 -10.97
C ASN A 50 9.43 9.19 -11.76
N TYR A 51 10.40 9.87 -11.13
CA TYR A 51 11.67 10.28 -11.74
C TYR A 51 12.90 9.67 -11.05
N LYS A 52 12.72 8.93 -9.94
CA LYS A 52 13.82 8.35 -9.16
C LYS A 52 13.49 6.91 -8.78
N HIS A 53 14.34 6.00 -9.24
CA HIS A 53 14.22 4.58 -8.91
C HIS A 53 14.50 4.35 -7.42
N ARG A 54 13.87 3.32 -6.86
CA ARG A 54 14.18 2.85 -5.51
C ARG A 54 15.49 2.08 -5.52
N GLU A 55 16.24 2.23 -4.46
CA GLU A 55 17.52 1.58 -4.23
C GLU A 55 17.46 0.80 -2.92
N ILE A 56 18.17 -0.33 -2.87
CA ILE A 56 18.37 -1.08 -1.63
C ILE A 56 19.69 -0.59 -1.05
N ILE A 57 19.64 -0.07 0.17
CA ILE A 57 20.82 0.46 0.86
C ILE A 57 21.16 -0.40 2.08
N ASP A 58 22.42 -0.37 2.52
CA ASP A 58 22.83 -1.12 3.71
C ASP A 58 22.46 -0.34 4.97
N GLY A 59 21.24 -0.56 5.46
CA GLY A 59 20.71 0.03 6.69
C GLY A 59 19.55 1.01 6.49
N VAL A 60 19.07 1.54 7.61
CA VAL A 60 17.93 2.48 7.67
C VAL A 60 18.47 3.89 7.90
N ILE A 61 18.18 4.78 6.95
CA ILE A 61 18.53 6.19 6.96
C ILE A 61 17.24 7.01 7.07
N GLU A 62 17.15 7.81 8.14
CA GLU A 62 15.99 8.66 8.38
C GLU A 62 15.78 9.66 7.23
N GLY A 63 14.54 9.80 6.76
CA GLY A 63 14.14 10.64 5.63
C GLY A 63 14.42 10.06 4.24
N LEU A 64 15.09 8.91 4.13
CA LEU A 64 15.44 8.29 2.85
C LEU A 64 14.67 6.99 2.58
N ASN A 65 14.39 6.21 3.62
CA ASN A 65 13.72 4.92 3.51
C ASN A 65 12.19 5.02 3.62
N ILE A 66 11.50 4.06 3.02
CA ILE A 66 10.02 4.03 3.00
C ILE A 66 9.40 3.69 4.36
N SER A 67 10.16 3.08 5.27
CA SER A 67 9.65 2.66 6.59
C SER A 67 10.07 3.67 7.65
N LEU A 68 9.45 4.86 7.60
CA LEU A 68 9.65 5.89 8.63
C LEU A 68 8.31 6.55 8.97
N CYS A 69 7.49 5.78 9.66
CA CYS A 69 6.69 6.34 10.74
C CYS A 69 7.42 5.96 12.04
N PRO A 70 7.71 6.91 12.94
CA PRO A 70 8.04 6.57 14.33
C PRO A 70 7.01 5.60 14.92
#